data_AF-A0A7S4L0R5-F1
#
_entry.id   AF-A0A7S4L0R5-F1
#
_cell.length_a   1.000
_cell.length_b   1.000
_cell.length_c   1.000
_cell.angle_alpha   90.00
_cell.angle_beta   90.00
_cell.angle_gamma   90.00
#
_symmetry.space_group_name_H-M   'P 1'
#
loop_
_entity.id
_entity.type
_entity.pdbx_description
1 polymer ?
#
loop_
_entity_poly.entity_id
_entity_poly.type
_entity_poly.pdbx_seq_one_letter_code
_entity_poly.pdbx_strand_id
1 'polypeptide(L)'
;DTTVEETNALIECPPAYQPDPMSAEGQASAMANMKNKSDTTILTAEKISDVVKGKSTANDLFKKESYADAAMKYTELLDELSGRDDSLSEEDRAQLIDLRGSLLINRALCHFNLDQFTLSRDDSREAAELGHRLKAYVVWIKSCLKMNAFAEGQAAIHLALEKHPEDGSILNLEKTLDVERRK
;
A
#
# COMPACT_ATOMS: atom_id res chain seq x y z
N ASP A 1 23.50 -39.16 27.32
CA ASP A 1 22.68 -39.55 28.48
C ASP A 1 21.88 -38.36 28.96
N THR A 2 20.68 -38.19 28.39
CA THR A 2 19.66 -37.27 28.89
C THR A 2 19.05 -37.90 30.15
N THR A 3 19.02 -37.15 31.25
CA THR A 3 18.58 -37.69 32.54
C THR A 3 17.05 -37.75 32.61
N VAL A 4 16.51 -38.64 33.46
CA VAL A 4 15.06 -38.79 33.66
C VAL A 4 14.40 -37.48 34.14
N GLU A 5 15.17 -36.61 34.80
CA GLU A 5 14.75 -35.28 35.21
C GLU A 5 14.59 -34.31 34.02
N GLU A 6 15.47 -34.36 33.02
CA GLU A 6 15.36 -33.53 31.80
C GLU A 6 14.13 -33.91 30.96
N THR A 7 13.76 -35.19 30.94
CA THR A 7 12.54 -35.65 30.25
C THR A 7 11.25 -35.29 30.97
N ASN A 8 11.23 -35.25 32.31
CA ASN A 8 10.05 -34.82 33.07
C ASN A 8 9.82 -33.31 32.94
N ALA A 9 10.88 -32.51 32.88
CA ALA A 9 10.77 -31.06 32.68
C ALA A 9 10.14 -30.69 31.31
N LEU A 10 10.39 -31.48 30.25
CA LEU A 10 9.80 -31.27 28.92
C LEU A 10 8.31 -31.62 28.84
N ILE A 11 7.82 -32.51 29.72
CA ILE A 11 6.41 -32.89 29.80
C ILE A 11 5.61 -31.86 30.60
N GLU A 12 6.22 -31.28 31.65
CA GLU A 12 5.58 -30.27 32.49
C GLU A 12 5.56 -28.86 31.88
N CYS A 13 6.52 -28.53 31.02
CA CYS A 13 6.55 -27.28 30.25
C CYS A 13 6.99 -27.54 28.81
N PRO A 14 6.08 -28.03 27.94
CA PRO A 14 6.40 -28.18 26.54
C PRO A 14 6.82 -26.81 25.99
N PRO A 15 7.95 -26.73 25.24
CA PRO A 15 8.37 -25.48 24.63
C PRO A 15 7.22 -24.96 23.78
N ALA A 16 6.87 -23.68 23.97
CA ALA A 16 5.79 -23.05 23.23
C ALA A 16 6.03 -23.26 21.73
N TYR A 17 5.15 -24.01 21.08
CA TYR A 17 5.25 -24.30 19.66
C TYR A 17 5.19 -22.97 18.91
N GLN A 18 6.33 -22.55 18.37
CA GLN A 18 6.38 -21.47 17.41
C GLN A 18 6.47 -22.11 16.02
N PRO A 19 5.41 -22.03 15.20
CA PRO A 19 5.47 -22.57 13.85
C PRO A 19 6.61 -21.88 13.08
N ASP A 20 7.33 -22.66 12.28
CA ASP A 20 8.40 -22.16 11.42
C ASP A 20 7.87 -20.98 10.60
N PRO A 21 8.47 -19.77 10.69
CA PRO A 21 7.96 -18.58 10.02
C PRO A 21 7.89 -18.70 8.49
N MET A 22 8.62 -19.65 7.90
CA MET A 22 8.61 -19.92 6.45
C MET A 22 7.62 -21.03 6.05
N SER A 23 7.02 -21.73 7.02
CA SER A 23 5.95 -22.70 6.78
C SER A 23 4.61 -22.01 6.52
N ALA A 24 3.67 -22.72 5.88
CA ALA A 24 2.31 -22.21 5.66
C ALA A 24 1.61 -21.82 6.98
N GLU A 25 1.86 -22.57 8.07
CA GLU A 25 1.31 -22.30 9.40
C GLU A 25 1.96 -21.09 10.08
N GLY A 26 3.26 -20.89 9.88
CA GLY A 26 3.98 -19.70 10.36
C GLY A 26 3.55 -18.44 9.62
N GLN A 27 3.40 -18.52 8.30
CA GLN A 27 2.87 -17.43 7.49
C GLN A 27 1.42 -17.09 7.86
N ALA A 28 0.57 -18.09 8.08
CA ALA A 28 -0.81 -17.88 8.52
C ALA A 28 -0.89 -17.25 9.92
N SER A 29 -0.05 -17.70 10.86
CA SER A 29 0.02 -17.12 12.21
C SER A 29 0.55 -15.69 12.21
N ALA A 30 1.53 -15.38 11.37
CA ALA A 30 2.03 -14.02 11.17
C ALA A 30 0.94 -13.09 10.60
N MET A 31 0.21 -13.56 9.57
CA MET A 31 -0.92 -12.81 9.01
C MET A 31 -2.05 -12.61 10.03
N ALA A 32 -2.39 -13.62 10.83
CA ALA A 32 -3.41 -13.52 11.87
C ALA A 32 -3.02 -12.50 12.96
N ASN A 33 -1.74 -12.47 13.36
CA ASN A 33 -1.24 -11.50 14.33
C ASN A 33 -1.18 -10.06 13.78
N MET A 34 -0.86 -9.86 12.50
CA MET A 34 -0.94 -8.55 11.87
C MET A 34 -2.38 -8.04 11.80
N LYS A 35 -3.33 -8.92 11.42
CA LYS A 35 -4.75 -8.60 11.35
C LYS A 35 -5.37 -8.27 12.72
N ASN A 36 -4.96 -8.96 13.78
CA ASN A 36 -5.41 -8.67 15.14
C ASN A 36 -4.84 -7.35 15.72
N LYS A 37 -3.64 -6.92 15.30
CA LYS A 37 -3.06 -5.63 15.73
C LYS A 37 -3.76 -4.42 15.08
N SER A 38 -4.18 -4.54 13.82
CA SER A 38 -4.95 -3.48 13.14
C SER A 38 -6.34 -3.30 13.77
N ASP A 39 -7.00 -4.40 14.16
CA ASP A 39 -8.36 -4.35 14.73
C ASP A 39 -8.40 -3.78 16.16
N THR A 40 -7.29 -3.80 16.89
CA THR A 40 -7.21 -3.30 18.28
C THR A 40 -6.71 -1.86 18.38
N THR A 41 -6.02 -1.35 17.35
CA THR A 41 -5.45 0.00 17.35
C THR A 41 -6.50 1.02 16.90
N ILE A 42 -6.80 2.00 17.76
CA ILE A 42 -7.69 3.13 17.44
C ILE A 42 -6.84 4.30 16.93
N LEU A 43 -7.19 4.84 15.77
CA LEU A 43 -6.54 6.02 15.20
C LEU A 43 -6.97 7.29 15.94
N THR A 44 -5.99 8.16 16.15
CA THR A 44 -6.20 9.49 16.75
C THR A 44 -5.77 10.58 15.77
N ALA A 45 -6.31 11.78 15.94
CA ALA A 45 -5.89 12.95 15.16
C ALA A 45 -4.38 13.24 15.34
N GLU A 46 -3.83 12.97 16.52
CA GLU A 46 -2.38 13.08 16.79
C GLU A 46 -1.57 12.16 15.88
N LYS A 47 -2.01 10.91 15.70
CA LYS A 47 -1.35 9.94 14.82
C LYS A 47 -1.36 10.40 13.36
N ILE A 48 -2.49 10.96 12.90
CA ILE A 48 -2.58 11.58 11.56
C ILE A 48 -1.58 12.73 11.44
N SER A 49 -1.51 13.61 12.43
CA SER A 49 -0.57 14.74 12.46
C SER A 49 0.90 14.29 12.40
N ASP A 50 1.25 13.23 13.14
CA ASP A 50 2.61 12.71 13.15
C ASP A 50 3.01 12.09 11.82
N VAL A 51 2.08 11.37 11.16
CA VAL A 51 2.30 10.83 9.82
C VAL A 51 2.46 11.95 8.78
N VAL A 52 1.70 13.04 8.90
CA VAL A 52 1.90 14.23 8.04
C VAL A 52 3.32 14.78 8.15
N LYS A 53 3.89 14.86 9.37
CA LYS A 53 5.28 15.28 9.57
C LYS A 53 6.26 14.26 8.97
N GLY A 54 6.05 12.98 9.21
CA GLY A 54 6.90 11.89 8.71
C GLY A 54 6.95 11.81 7.19
N LYS A 55 5.85 12.15 6.50
CA LYS A 55 5.77 12.20 5.03
C LYS A 55 6.84 13.09 4.38
N SER A 56 7.27 14.16 5.04
CA SER A 56 8.34 15.03 4.53
C SER A 56 9.66 14.28 4.33
N THR A 57 10.01 13.39 5.25
CA THR A 57 11.23 12.56 5.17
C THR A 57 11.16 11.59 4.01
N ALA A 58 10.01 10.93 3.81
CA ALA A 58 9.81 10.04 2.66
C ALA A 58 9.86 10.79 1.32
N ASN A 59 9.29 12.00 1.27
CA ASN A 59 9.39 12.87 0.10
C ASN A 59 10.84 13.27 -0.21
N ASP A 60 11.67 13.51 0.80
CA ASP A 60 13.07 13.87 0.60
C ASP A 60 13.92 12.70 0.12
N LEU A 61 13.63 11.47 0.56
CA LEU A 61 14.21 10.25 -0.02
C LEU A 61 13.82 10.10 -1.49
N PHE A 62 12.54 10.34 -1.82
CA PHE A 62 12.06 10.29 -3.20
C PHE A 62 12.77 11.31 -4.10
N LYS A 63 12.93 12.56 -3.63
CA LYS A 63 13.66 13.61 -4.39
C LYS A 63 15.13 13.28 -4.61
N LYS A 64 15.73 12.51 -3.71
CA LYS A 64 17.11 12.00 -3.83
C LYS A 64 17.20 10.73 -4.69
N GLU A 65 16.11 10.33 -5.33
CA GLU A 65 16.01 9.11 -6.15
C GLU A 65 16.29 7.81 -5.39
N SER A 66 16.29 7.85 -4.04
CA SER A 66 16.33 6.64 -3.22
C SER A 66 14.94 6.02 -3.11
N TYR A 67 14.45 5.48 -4.22
CA TYR A 67 13.08 5.01 -4.35
C TYR A 67 12.77 3.81 -3.44
N ALA A 68 13.74 2.93 -3.19
CA ALA A 68 13.56 1.79 -2.28
C ALA A 68 13.35 2.25 -0.84
N ASP A 69 14.22 3.14 -0.34
CA ASP A 69 14.09 3.70 1.01
C ASP A 69 12.81 4.54 1.14
N ALA A 70 12.47 5.30 0.11
CA ALA A 70 11.23 6.08 0.07
C ALA A 70 10.00 5.16 0.15
N ALA A 71 9.97 4.07 -0.62
CA ALA A 71 8.87 3.10 -0.61
C ALA A 71 8.72 2.42 0.76
N MET A 72 9.84 2.04 1.40
CA MET A 72 9.82 1.52 2.77
C MET A 72 9.24 2.55 3.74
N LYS A 73 9.69 3.81 3.67
CA LYS A 73 9.18 4.86 4.55
C LYS A 73 7.69 5.14 4.34
N TYR A 74 7.20 5.14 3.10
CA TYR A 74 5.76 5.26 2.84
C TYR A 74 4.97 4.07 3.39
N THR A 75 5.54 2.87 3.35
CA THR A 75 4.90 1.66 3.92
C THR A 75 4.77 1.77 5.43
N GLU A 76 5.83 2.16 6.14
CA GLU A 76 5.78 2.40 7.58
C GLU A 76 4.69 3.44 7.94
N LEU A 77 4.62 4.54 7.18
CA LEU A 77 3.60 5.58 7.40
C LEU A 77 2.17 5.08 7.12
N LEU A 78 1.98 4.17 6.16
CA LEU A 78 0.68 3.56 5.89
C LEU A 78 0.28 2.56 6.98
N ASP A 79 1.23 1.77 7.48
CA ASP A 79 1.02 0.85 8.61
C ASP A 79 0.67 1.61 9.89
N GLU A 80 1.30 2.76 10.12
CA GLU A 80 0.94 3.67 11.21
C GLU A 80 -0.50 4.18 11.12
N LEU A 81 -1.07 4.20 9.91
CA LEU A 81 -2.46 4.55 9.65
C LEU A 81 -3.37 3.33 9.55
N SER A 82 -2.96 2.09 9.81
CA SER A 82 -3.77 0.88 9.57
C SER A 82 -4.78 0.53 10.68
N GLY A 83 -5.20 1.50 11.49
CA GLY A 83 -6.12 1.28 12.62
C GLY A 83 -7.59 1.62 12.34
N ARG A 84 -8.44 1.34 13.32
CA ARG A 84 -9.87 1.73 13.31
C ARG A 84 -10.00 3.25 13.44
N ASP A 85 -10.85 3.84 12.61
CA ASP A 85 -11.09 5.28 12.58
C ASP A 85 -12.38 5.70 13.31
N ASP A 86 -13.03 4.78 14.02
CA ASP A 86 -14.32 4.94 14.72
C ASP A 86 -14.43 6.23 15.55
N SER A 87 -13.34 6.64 16.21
CA SER A 87 -13.29 7.81 17.09
C SER A 87 -12.93 9.13 16.40
N LEU A 88 -12.64 9.11 15.10
CA LEU A 88 -12.27 10.30 14.35
C LEU A 88 -13.49 11.14 13.98
N SER A 89 -13.33 12.46 14.03
CA SER A 89 -14.30 13.40 13.47
C SER A 89 -14.40 13.22 11.94
N GLU A 90 -15.47 13.74 11.32
CA GLU A 90 -15.60 13.71 9.85
C GLU A 90 -14.44 14.45 9.16
N GLU A 91 -13.97 15.53 9.77
CA GLU A 91 -12.83 16.32 9.29
C GLU A 91 -11.53 15.52 9.35
N ASP A 92 -11.28 14.83 10.46
CA ASP A 92 -10.11 13.96 10.62
C ASP A 92 -10.16 12.76 9.67
N ARG A 93 -11.35 12.19 9.43
CA ARG A 93 -11.54 11.10 8.44
C ARG A 93 -11.25 11.57 7.02
N ALA A 94 -11.71 12.76 6.65
CA ALA A 94 -11.38 13.35 5.36
C ALA A 94 -9.86 13.57 5.21
N GLN A 95 -9.21 14.08 6.26
CA GLN A 95 -7.74 14.21 6.28
C GLN A 95 -7.02 12.86 6.19
N LEU A 96 -7.53 11.83 6.88
CA LEU A 96 -6.99 10.46 6.83
C LEU A 96 -7.06 9.89 5.41
N ILE A 97 -8.21 10.00 4.74
CA ILE A 97 -8.41 9.55 3.36
C ILE A 97 -7.46 10.30 2.42
N ASP A 98 -7.35 11.63 2.57
CA ASP A 98 -6.46 12.48 1.78
C ASP A 98 -4.98 12.07 1.96
N LEU A 99 -4.59 11.85 3.21
CA LEU A 99 -3.23 11.45 3.58
C LEU A 99 -2.89 10.06 3.05
N ARG A 100 -3.73 9.05 3.31
CA ARG A 100 -3.57 7.67 2.80
C ARG A 100 -3.47 7.66 1.28
N GLY A 101 -4.40 8.32 0.59
CA GLY A 101 -4.36 8.44 -0.86
C GLY A 101 -3.08 9.10 -1.36
N SER A 102 -2.49 10.05 -0.61
CA SER A 102 -1.23 10.69 -1.01
C SER A 102 -0.02 9.78 -0.80
N LEU A 103 -0.01 9.02 0.30
CA LEU A 103 1.07 8.09 0.60
C LEU A 103 1.08 6.95 -0.41
N LEU A 104 -0.10 6.38 -0.72
CA LEU A 104 -0.26 5.35 -1.75
C LEU A 104 0.21 5.81 -3.13
N ILE A 105 -0.18 7.00 -3.59
CA ILE A 105 0.31 7.54 -4.88
C ILE A 105 1.83 7.69 -4.88
N ASN A 106 2.41 8.16 -3.78
CA ASN A 106 3.86 8.35 -3.72
C ASN A 106 4.60 7.01 -3.65
N ARG A 107 4.08 6.02 -2.93
CA ARG A 107 4.62 4.66 -2.90
C ARG A 107 4.50 3.99 -4.28
N ALA A 108 3.36 4.15 -4.95
CA ALA A 108 3.15 3.70 -6.32
C ALA A 108 4.21 4.26 -7.27
N LEU A 109 4.51 5.57 -7.18
CA LEU A 109 5.58 6.19 -7.98
C LEU A 109 6.95 5.60 -7.66
N CYS A 110 7.26 5.29 -6.40
CA CYS A 110 8.50 4.61 -6.05
C CYS A 110 8.58 3.25 -6.73
N HIS A 111 7.53 2.44 -6.61
CA HIS A 111 7.43 1.13 -7.27
C HIS A 111 7.54 1.24 -8.79
N PHE A 112 6.94 2.27 -9.40
CA PHE A 112 7.03 2.51 -10.84
C PHE A 112 8.47 2.79 -11.28
N ASN A 113 9.23 3.59 -10.53
CA ASN A 113 10.65 3.87 -10.82
C ASN A 113 11.57 2.68 -10.54
N LEU A 114 11.11 1.69 -9.77
CA LEU A 114 11.82 0.43 -9.50
C LEU A 114 11.38 -0.71 -10.45
N ASP A 115 10.63 -0.40 -11.51
CA ASP A 115 10.04 -1.37 -12.45
C ASP A 115 9.13 -2.43 -11.78
N GLN A 116 8.64 -2.15 -10.57
CA GLN A 116 7.69 -2.98 -9.83
C GLN A 116 6.26 -2.61 -10.21
N PHE A 117 5.93 -2.77 -11.49
CA PHE A 117 4.68 -2.25 -12.06
C PHE A 117 3.41 -2.83 -11.43
N THR A 118 3.44 -4.08 -10.97
CA THR A 118 2.28 -4.70 -10.28
C THR A 118 1.97 -3.99 -8.97
N LEU A 119 2.99 -3.72 -8.14
CA LEU A 119 2.82 -2.99 -6.88
C LEU A 119 2.39 -1.54 -7.13
N SER A 120 3.02 -0.89 -8.12
CA SER A 120 2.63 0.47 -8.55
C SER A 120 1.16 0.54 -8.95
N ARG A 121 0.70 -0.43 -9.75
CA ARG A 121 -0.70 -0.54 -10.18
C ARG A 121 -1.64 -0.72 -9.00
N ASP A 122 -1.33 -1.64 -8.08
CA ASP A 122 -2.20 -1.94 -6.94
C ASP A 122 -2.36 -0.74 -6.01
N ASP A 123 -1.25 -0.08 -5.65
CA ASP A 123 -1.27 1.14 -4.82
C ASP A 123 -2.02 2.30 -5.49
N SER A 124 -1.80 2.50 -6.80
CA SER A 124 -2.44 3.59 -7.53
C SER A 124 -3.92 3.35 -7.79
N ARG A 125 -4.36 2.10 -7.95
CA ARG A 125 -5.79 1.75 -7.96
C ARG A 125 -6.45 2.05 -6.62
N GLU A 126 -5.86 1.57 -5.52
CA GLU A 126 -6.39 1.81 -4.18
C GLU A 126 -6.51 3.31 -3.89
N ALA A 127 -5.50 4.09 -4.24
CA ALA A 127 -5.55 5.55 -4.09
C ALA A 127 -6.64 6.22 -4.96
N ALA A 128 -6.94 5.67 -6.14
CA ALA A 128 -7.99 6.18 -7.01
C ALA A 128 -9.39 5.86 -6.47
N GLU A 129 -9.57 4.71 -5.83
CA GLU A 129 -10.81 4.30 -5.16
C GLU A 129 -11.08 5.15 -3.90
N LEU A 130 -10.04 5.51 -3.15
CA LEU A 130 -10.16 6.30 -1.92
C LEU A 130 -10.57 7.76 -2.15
N GLY A 131 -10.01 8.42 -3.18
CA GLY A 131 -10.15 9.88 -3.33
C GLY A 131 -10.26 10.38 -4.76
N HIS A 132 -10.41 9.48 -5.74
CA HIS A 132 -10.57 9.81 -7.16
C HIS A 132 -9.53 10.80 -7.70
N ARG A 133 -8.28 10.67 -7.27
CA ARG A 133 -7.22 11.60 -7.63
C ARG A 133 -6.72 11.33 -9.03
N LEU A 134 -6.68 12.37 -9.86
CA LEU A 134 -6.18 12.28 -11.23
C LEU A 134 -4.80 11.60 -11.31
N LYS A 135 -3.87 11.99 -10.44
CA LYS A 135 -2.51 11.43 -10.41
C LYS A 135 -2.49 9.92 -10.14
N ALA A 136 -3.44 9.41 -9.36
CA ALA A 136 -3.57 7.98 -9.09
C ALA A 136 -3.95 7.23 -10.37
N TYR A 137 -4.98 7.70 -11.09
CA TYR A 137 -5.37 7.13 -12.39
C TYR A 137 -4.22 7.15 -13.41
N VAL A 138 -3.49 8.27 -13.51
CA VAL A 138 -2.35 8.39 -14.44
C VAL A 138 -1.28 7.33 -14.15
N VAL A 139 -0.93 7.11 -12.87
CA VAL A 139 0.08 6.10 -12.49
C VAL A 139 -0.45 4.69 -12.72
N TRP A 140 -1.72 4.43 -12.41
CA TRP A 140 -2.37 3.14 -12.66
C TRP A 140 -2.33 2.78 -14.15
N ILE A 141 -2.83 3.67 -15.02
CA ILE A 141 -2.87 3.45 -16.47
C ILE A 141 -1.46 3.23 -17.03
N LYS A 142 -0.47 4.04 -16.60
CA LYS A 142 0.93 3.87 -17.01
C LYS A 142 1.50 2.52 -16.57
N SER A 143 1.15 2.04 -15.38
CA SER A 143 1.58 0.74 -14.88
C SER A 143 0.97 -0.38 -15.72
N CYS A 144 -0.33 -0.28 -16.07
CA CYS A 144 -0.99 -1.24 -16.97
C CYS A 144 -0.32 -1.28 -18.35
N LEU A 145 0.05 -0.13 -18.93
CA LEU A 145 0.78 -0.07 -20.20
C LEU A 145 2.12 -0.81 -20.13
N LYS A 146 2.89 -0.62 -19.06
CA LYS A 146 4.18 -1.30 -18.86
C LYS A 146 4.03 -2.81 -18.70
N MET A 147 2.89 -3.27 -18.21
CA MET A 147 2.58 -4.69 -18.01
C MET A 147 1.84 -5.32 -19.20
N ASN A 148 1.56 -4.57 -20.27
CA ASN A 148 0.66 -4.99 -21.37
C ASN A 148 -0.75 -5.40 -20.89
N ALA A 149 -1.20 -4.89 -19.74
CA ALA A 149 -2.53 -5.13 -19.18
C ALA A 149 -3.57 -4.17 -19.79
N PHE A 150 -3.73 -4.21 -21.12
CA PHE A 150 -4.50 -3.21 -21.87
C PHE A 150 -5.97 -3.14 -21.49
N ALA A 151 -6.61 -4.28 -21.20
CA ALA A 151 -8.01 -4.32 -20.78
C ALA A 151 -8.22 -3.58 -19.44
N GLU A 152 -7.30 -3.80 -18.49
CA GLU A 152 -7.32 -3.11 -17.20
C GLU A 152 -7.02 -1.62 -17.36
N GLY A 153 -6.03 -1.27 -18.20
CA GLY A 153 -5.73 0.12 -18.53
C GLY A 153 -6.91 0.87 -19.16
N GLN A 154 -7.67 0.23 -20.05
CA GLN A 154 -8.88 0.83 -20.64
C GLN A 154 -9.97 1.05 -19.60
N ALA A 155 -10.19 0.08 -18.70
CA ALA A 155 -11.15 0.25 -17.61
C ALA A 155 -10.77 1.42 -16.69
N ALA A 156 -9.47 1.56 -16.38
CA ALA A 156 -8.96 2.68 -15.60
C ALA A 156 -9.13 4.04 -16.31
N ILE A 157 -8.96 4.10 -17.64
CA ILE A 157 -9.23 5.30 -18.45
C ILE A 157 -10.71 5.70 -18.37
N HIS A 158 -11.63 4.75 -18.57
CA HIS A 158 -13.06 5.04 -18.50
C HIS A 158 -13.44 5.60 -17.12
N LEU A 159 -12.99 4.94 -16.05
CA LEU A 159 -13.20 5.42 -14.68
C LEU A 159 -12.59 6.81 -14.45
N ALA A 160 -11.40 7.06 -15.00
CA ALA A 160 -10.75 8.37 -14.89
C ALA A 160 -11.53 9.46 -15.62
N LEU A 161 -12.05 9.21 -16.82
CA LEU A 161 -12.85 10.16 -17.60
C LEU A 161 -14.24 10.38 -17.00
N GLU A 162 -14.84 9.40 -16.32
CA GLU A 162 -16.07 9.62 -15.56
C GLU A 162 -15.89 10.64 -14.44
N LYS A 163 -14.70 10.68 -13.82
CA LYS A 163 -14.39 11.61 -12.72
C LYS A 163 -13.74 12.91 -13.21
N HIS A 164 -12.97 12.85 -14.30
CA HIS A 164 -12.15 13.92 -14.88
C HIS A 164 -12.33 13.97 -16.41
N PRO A 165 -13.52 14.35 -16.92
CA PRO A 165 -13.90 14.17 -18.32
C PRO A 165 -13.09 14.95 -19.34
N GLU A 166 -12.45 16.05 -18.92
CA GLU A 166 -11.70 16.94 -19.82
C GLU A 166 -10.18 16.88 -19.57
N ASP A 167 -9.70 15.90 -18.79
CA ASP A 167 -8.28 15.83 -18.49
C ASP A 167 -7.46 15.35 -19.71
N GLY A 168 -6.66 16.26 -20.25
CA GLY A 168 -5.80 15.99 -21.40
C GLY A 168 -4.76 14.90 -21.16
N SER A 169 -4.35 14.65 -19.91
CA SER A 169 -3.39 13.59 -19.59
C SER A 169 -4.02 12.20 -19.80
N ILE A 170 -5.26 12.02 -19.36
CA ILE A 170 -6.00 10.77 -19.53
C ILE A 170 -6.30 10.51 -21.01
N LEU A 171 -6.76 11.52 -21.76
CA LEU A 171 -7.01 11.41 -23.20
C LEU A 171 -5.75 11.07 -24.00
N ASN A 172 -4.59 11.58 -23.59
CA ASN A 172 -3.31 11.22 -24.22
C ASN A 172 -2.89 9.78 -23.90
N LEU A 173 -3.17 9.31 -22.68
CA LEU A 173 -2.92 7.92 -22.30
C LEU A 173 -3.82 6.94 -23.05
N GLU A 174 -5.07 7.30 -23.31
CA GLU A 174 -6.00 6.52 -24.15
C GLU A 174 -5.44 6.32 -25.56
N LYS A 175 -5.02 7.41 -26.22
CA LYS A 175 -4.38 7.34 -27.54
C LYS A 175 -3.13 6.46 -27.52
N THR A 176 -2.33 6.55 -26.46
CA THR A 176 -1.11 5.74 -26.31
C THR A 176 -1.45 4.26 -26.19
N LEU A 177 -2.45 3.92 -25.37
CA LEU A 177 -2.92 2.55 -25.19
C LEU A 177 -3.43 1.94 -26.49
N ASP A 178 -4.18 2.71 -27.28
CA ASP A 178 -4.67 2.28 -28.58
C ASP A 178 -3.56 1.98 -29.59
N VAL A 179 -2.47 2.76 -29.55
CA VAL A 179 -1.30 2.53 -30.40
C VAL A 179 -0.55 1.26 -29.97
N GLU A 180 -0.28 1.09 -28.68
CA GLU A 180 0.44 -0.08 -28.17
C GLU A 180 -0.34 -1.38 -28.38
N ARG A 181 -1.68 -1.36 -28.23
CA ARG A 181 -2.53 -2.55 -28.46
C ARG A 181 -2.50 -3.07 -29.90
N ARG A 182 -2.11 -2.24 -30.88
CA ARG A 182 -2.07 -2.61 -32.30
C ARG A 182 -0.69 -3.12 -32.75
N LYS A 183 0.33 -3.03 -31.92
CA LYS A 183 1.68 -3.55 -32.20
C LYS A 183 1.76 -5.02 -31.85
#